data_AF-A0A3B0Y510-F1
#
_entry.id   AF-A0A3B0Y510-F1
#
_cell.length_a   1.000
_cell.length_b   1.000
_cell.length_c   1.000
_cell.angle_alpha   90.00
_cell.angle_beta   90.00
_cell.angle_gamma   90.00
#
_symmetry.space_group_name_H-M   'P 1'
#
loop_
_entity.id
_entity.type
_entity.pdbx_description
1 polymer ?
#
loop_
_entity_poly.entity_id
_entity_poly.type
_entity_poly.pdbx_seq_one_letter_code
_entity_poly.pdbx_strand_id
1 'polypeptide(L)'
;MSLSKILLVMSLILSCHIVVADIITRELGIENGEPEAYVFPYGFASESMGYVVGAAGGISGFPQEQNSLVTTALVSTEGAMALYAFFNDYQFSEHKHLFLDMSVGLGKFPQQRAYVDAIDSANQPSAGSNDSSENNFFYADGLSNWIEVDFKYVLNIGNGKYNPVNIYTLSEGLLVGGASGGEIFNPFKSGRTYIQASFFHHNRDYDVDTSSPLSTTGIAVSAKYDNTDFPVSPSKGSIIDVGLKYDLGLGRNREWLVGEIEYSKFVKLPVNDFIEQQVLAFNAWTASTFSDERPPYYYGVTLGGLYRLRAYPIERFHDDSAVYYSTEYRVIPASDLLRKLTFLEFAGLQWWEIAVFYEIGRVAPSWDIAELHRDMKSDMGLSLRVMASNNIGRLDFAWSDEDAAVWLMYGRPF
;
A
#
# COMPACT_ATOMS: atom_id res chain seq x y z
N MET A 1 -23.58 6.79 -26.52
CA MET A 1 -22.85 6.23 -27.67
C MET A 1 -21.40 6.66 -27.49
N SER A 2 -20.42 5.84 -27.10
CA SER A 2 -20.22 4.38 -27.11
C SER A 2 -19.85 3.88 -25.71
N LEU A 3 -20.39 2.74 -25.30
CA LEU A 3 -20.16 2.06 -24.02
C LEU A 3 -18.86 1.21 -24.07
N SER A 4 -17.78 1.70 -24.68
CA SER A 4 -16.62 0.88 -25.11
C SER A 4 -15.29 1.22 -24.45
N LYS A 5 -15.26 1.85 -23.28
CA LYS A 5 -14.02 2.06 -22.52
C LYS A 5 -14.26 1.75 -21.04
N ILE A 6 -14.39 0.46 -20.72
CA ILE A 6 -14.05 -0.01 -19.38
C ILE A 6 -12.65 -0.57 -19.53
N LEU A 7 -11.66 0.27 -19.25
CA LEU A 7 -10.24 -0.09 -19.30
C LEU A 7 -9.93 -0.88 -18.02
N LEU A 8 -9.53 -2.14 -18.16
CA LEU A 8 -9.19 -2.98 -17.03
C LEU A 8 -7.67 -2.91 -16.82
N VAL A 9 -7.21 -1.94 -16.04
CA VAL A 9 -5.81 -1.88 -15.62
C VAL A 9 -5.69 -2.69 -14.33
N MET A 10 -5.45 -4.00 -14.46
CA MET A 10 -4.99 -4.81 -13.33
C MET A 10 -3.48 -4.69 -13.23
N SER A 11 -2.99 -4.04 -12.18
CA SER A 11 -1.56 -4.02 -11.84
C SER A 11 -1.40 -4.58 -10.43
N LEU A 12 -0.79 -5.76 -10.33
CA LEU A 12 -0.44 -6.39 -9.05
C LEU A 12 0.94 -5.90 -8.64
N ILE A 13 1.01 -4.81 -7.87
CA ILE A 13 2.26 -4.31 -7.30
C ILE A 13 2.15 -4.37 -5.78
N LEU A 14 2.89 -5.31 -5.18
CA LEU A 14 3.07 -5.38 -3.73
C LEU A 14 4.30 -4.53 -3.35
N SER A 15 4.13 -3.23 -3.11
CA SER A 15 5.16 -2.43 -2.42
C SER A 15 4.85 -2.37 -0.92
N CYS A 16 5.46 -3.27 -0.14
CA CYS A 16 5.16 -3.54 1.27
C CYS A 16 5.42 -2.34 2.20
N HIS A 17 4.44 -1.44 2.37
CA HIS A 17 4.38 -0.58 3.55
C HIS A 17 3.24 -1.00 4.48
N ILE A 18 3.28 -2.25 4.98
CA ILE A 18 2.48 -2.62 6.16
C ILE A 18 3.43 -2.51 7.35
N VAL A 19 3.42 -1.37 8.03
CA VAL A 19 4.10 -1.20 9.32
C VAL A 19 3.23 -1.83 10.42
N VAL A 20 2.90 -3.10 10.27
CA VAL A 20 2.22 -3.91 11.28
C VAL A 20 2.88 -5.27 11.20
N ALA A 21 3.71 -5.55 12.19
CA ALA A 21 4.79 -6.53 12.08
C ALA A 21 4.76 -7.63 13.15
N ASP A 22 3.85 -7.42 14.07
CA ASP A 22 3.96 -7.86 15.43
C ASP A 22 2.60 -8.36 15.88
N ILE A 23 1.86 -8.92 14.93
CA ILE A 23 0.49 -9.34 15.12
C ILE A 23 0.36 -10.82 14.77
N ILE A 24 -0.34 -11.53 15.62
CA ILE A 24 -0.78 -12.89 15.36
C ILE A 24 -2.30 -12.85 15.41
N THR A 25 -2.95 -13.33 14.35
CA THR A 25 -4.41 -13.36 14.28
C THR A 25 -4.87 -14.82 14.36
N ARG A 26 -5.77 -15.10 15.30
CA ARG A 26 -6.28 -16.46 15.57
C ARG A 26 -7.79 -16.47 15.63
N GLU A 27 -8.40 -17.55 15.15
CA GLU A 27 -9.81 -17.82 15.40
C GLU A 27 -10.04 -18.25 16.84
N LEU A 28 -11.24 -17.96 17.36
CA LEU A 28 -11.63 -18.24 18.72
C LEU A 28 -11.52 -19.75 19.02
N GLY A 29 -10.74 -20.09 20.05
CA GLY A 29 -10.49 -21.48 20.44
C GLY A 29 -9.21 -22.09 19.87
N ILE A 30 -8.47 -21.37 19.01
CA ILE A 30 -7.15 -21.80 18.53
C ILE A 30 -6.05 -21.22 19.44
N GLU A 31 -5.28 -22.09 20.09
CA GLU A 31 -4.22 -21.68 21.03
C GLU A 31 -2.85 -21.45 20.39
N ASN A 32 -2.49 -22.19 19.33
CA ASN A 32 -1.21 -22.05 18.63
C ASN A 32 -1.44 -22.06 17.12
N GLY A 33 -0.69 -21.22 16.39
CA GLY A 33 -0.63 -21.27 14.93
C GLY A 33 0.34 -22.35 14.46
N GLU A 34 -0.06 -23.17 13.50
CA GLU A 34 0.81 -24.12 12.82
C GLU A 34 1.36 -23.48 11.54
N PRO A 35 2.59 -23.81 11.11
CA PRO A 35 3.10 -23.37 9.82
C PRO A 35 2.18 -23.78 8.67
N GLU A 36 1.81 -22.82 7.83
CA GLU A 36 0.90 -23.04 6.72
C GLU A 36 1.59 -22.67 5.41
N ALA A 37 1.75 -23.66 4.53
CA ALA A 37 2.24 -23.45 3.17
C ALA A 37 1.07 -23.24 2.21
N TYR A 38 1.22 -22.30 1.29
CA TYR A 38 0.18 -21.96 0.33
C TYR A 38 0.75 -21.67 -1.05
N VAL A 39 -0.05 -21.94 -2.08
CA VAL A 39 0.25 -21.62 -3.48
C VAL A 39 -1.03 -21.16 -4.16
N PHE A 40 -0.95 -20.02 -4.84
CA PHE A 40 -2.09 -19.41 -5.53
C PHE A 40 -1.69 -19.01 -6.96
N PRO A 41 -2.27 -19.63 -8.00
CA PRO A 41 -2.14 -19.13 -9.36
C PRO A 41 -2.98 -17.86 -9.52
N TYR A 42 -2.53 -16.94 -10.37
CA TYR A 42 -3.29 -15.78 -10.76
C TYR A 42 -3.07 -15.43 -12.23
N GLY A 43 -4.01 -14.68 -12.79
CA GLY A 43 -3.89 -14.14 -14.13
C GLY A 43 -4.78 -12.93 -14.30
N PHE A 44 -4.37 -12.01 -15.17
CA PHE A 44 -5.08 -10.78 -15.44
C PHE A 44 -4.72 -10.23 -16.81
N ALA A 45 -5.44 -9.20 -17.27
CA ALA A 45 -5.10 -8.47 -18.47
C ALA A 45 -4.81 -7.00 -18.12
N SER A 46 -3.87 -6.40 -18.83
CA SER A 46 -3.55 -4.97 -18.72
C SER A 46 -3.06 -4.44 -20.06
N GLU A 47 -3.12 -3.12 -20.27
CA GLU A 47 -2.60 -2.49 -21.48
C GLU A 47 -1.07 -2.63 -21.59
N SER A 48 -0.35 -2.46 -20.48
CA SER A 48 1.12 -2.44 -20.46
C SER A 48 1.77 -3.82 -20.56
N MET A 49 1.07 -4.88 -20.17
CA MET A 49 1.62 -6.24 -20.14
C MET A 49 0.83 -7.23 -21.00
N GLY A 50 -0.32 -6.83 -21.56
CA GLY A 50 -1.25 -7.76 -22.20
C GLY A 50 -1.82 -8.75 -21.19
N TYR A 51 -1.92 -10.02 -21.57
CA TYR A 51 -2.33 -11.08 -20.64
C TYR A 51 -1.15 -11.51 -19.78
N VAL A 52 -1.35 -11.49 -18.47
CA VAL A 52 -0.39 -11.91 -17.45
C VAL A 52 -0.85 -13.22 -16.83
N VAL A 53 0.08 -14.13 -16.63
CA VAL A 53 -0.10 -15.33 -15.80
C VAL A 53 1.04 -15.43 -14.81
N GLY A 54 0.72 -15.84 -13.59
CA GLY A 54 1.70 -15.96 -12.52
C GLY A 54 1.26 -16.93 -11.44
N ALA A 55 2.18 -17.16 -10.52
CA ALA A 55 1.92 -17.92 -9.31
C ALA A 55 2.60 -17.24 -8.12
N ALA A 56 1.91 -17.24 -6.99
CA ALA A 56 2.47 -16.90 -5.69
C ALA A 56 2.55 -18.17 -4.85
N GLY A 57 3.61 -18.31 -4.06
CA GLY A 57 3.75 -19.40 -3.10
C GLY A 57 4.50 -18.92 -1.87
N GLY A 58 4.22 -19.52 -0.73
CA GLY A 58 4.80 -19.07 0.52
C GLY A 58 4.56 -20.00 1.68
N ILE A 59 5.09 -19.58 2.82
CA ILE A 59 4.86 -20.19 4.12
C ILE A 59 4.63 -19.09 5.15
N SER A 60 3.59 -19.24 5.96
CA SER A 60 3.33 -18.43 7.15
C SER A 60 3.58 -19.25 8.40
N GLY A 61 3.87 -18.60 9.52
CA GLY A 61 4.07 -19.25 10.82
C GLY A 61 5.43 -19.93 11.00
N PHE A 62 6.41 -19.67 10.12
CA PHE A 62 7.76 -20.24 10.21
C PHE A 62 8.84 -19.17 9.96
N PRO A 63 9.91 -19.09 10.78
CA PRO A 63 10.21 -19.91 11.95
C PRO A 63 9.44 -19.51 13.23
N GLN A 64 8.66 -18.43 13.19
CA GLN A 64 7.84 -17.93 14.30
C GLN A 64 6.41 -17.70 13.79
N GLU A 65 5.42 -17.72 14.69
CA GLU A 65 4.00 -17.66 14.29
C GLU A 65 3.64 -16.40 13.47
N GLN A 66 4.25 -15.26 13.76
CA GLN A 66 4.02 -14.02 13.02
C GLN A 66 4.79 -13.96 11.69
N ASN A 67 5.81 -14.80 11.49
CA ASN A 67 6.65 -14.73 10.29
C ASN A 67 5.91 -15.19 9.04
N SER A 68 6.24 -14.58 7.91
CA SER A 68 5.86 -15.08 6.60
C SER A 68 6.97 -14.93 5.57
N LEU A 69 7.01 -15.86 4.62
CA LEU A 69 7.82 -15.78 3.41
C LEU A 69 6.90 -15.99 2.21
N VAL A 70 6.84 -15.01 1.32
CA VAL A 70 6.03 -15.04 0.10
C VAL A 70 6.92 -14.80 -1.09
N THR A 71 6.86 -15.66 -2.10
CA THR A 71 7.52 -15.47 -3.38
C THR A 71 6.47 -15.49 -4.49
N THR A 72 6.60 -14.62 -5.48
CA THR A 72 5.74 -14.67 -6.66
C THR A 72 6.52 -14.41 -7.93
N ALA A 73 6.12 -15.10 -9.01
CA ALA A 73 6.63 -14.88 -10.35
C ALA A 73 5.48 -14.71 -11.35
N LEU A 74 5.70 -13.87 -12.35
CA LEU A 74 4.76 -13.63 -13.44
C LEU A 74 5.46 -13.51 -14.79
N VAL A 75 4.72 -13.81 -15.85
CA VAL A 75 5.08 -13.57 -17.24
C VAL A 75 3.87 -13.03 -18.02
N SER A 76 4.12 -12.34 -19.12
CA SER A 76 3.04 -11.75 -19.92
C SER A 76 3.19 -11.91 -21.43
N THR A 77 2.11 -11.71 -22.18
CA THR A 77 2.10 -11.79 -23.65
C THR A 77 2.90 -10.67 -24.32
N GLU A 78 3.00 -9.51 -23.68
CA GLU A 78 3.85 -8.40 -24.15
C GLU A 78 5.32 -8.54 -23.71
N GLY A 79 5.69 -9.64 -23.05
CA GLY A 79 7.07 -9.94 -22.67
C GLY A 79 7.49 -9.37 -21.30
N ALA A 80 6.54 -8.98 -20.45
CA ALA A 80 6.84 -8.66 -19.06
C ALA A 80 7.22 -9.93 -18.29
N MET A 81 8.15 -9.80 -17.36
CA MET A 81 8.62 -10.88 -16.49
C MET A 81 8.96 -10.29 -15.13
N ALA A 82 8.48 -10.85 -14.03
CA ALA A 82 8.89 -10.40 -12.70
C ALA A 82 9.00 -11.54 -11.69
N LEU A 83 9.87 -11.33 -10.71
CA LEU A 83 10.07 -12.18 -9.54
C LEU A 83 10.17 -11.29 -8.30
N TYR A 84 9.33 -11.57 -7.31
CA TYR A 84 9.29 -10.86 -6.04
C TYR A 84 9.41 -11.84 -4.88
N ALA A 85 10.09 -11.42 -3.81
CA ALA A 85 10.11 -12.14 -2.55
C ALA A 85 9.95 -11.18 -1.37
N PHE A 86 9.16 -11.60 -0.39
CA PHE A 86 8.82 -10.85 0.82
C PHE A 86 9.01 -11.75 2.02
N PHE A 87 9.91 -11.37 2.92
CA PHE A 87 10.13 -12.01 4.19
C PHE A 87 9.75 -11.02 5.29
N ASN A 88 8.76 -11.37 6.10
CA ASN A 88 8.18 -10.44 7.06
C ASN A 88 8.31 -10.97 8.49
N ASP A 89 8.42 -10.03 9.42
CA ASP A 89 8.10 -10.17 10.84
C ASP A 89 9.02 -11.08 11.65
N TYR A 90 10.30 -11.14 11.25
CA TYR A 90 11.31 -11.86 12.02
C TYR A 90 11.67 -11.11 13.29
N GLN A 91 11.32 -11.68 14.43
CA GLN A 91 11.60 -11.14 15.75
C GLN A 91 12.95 -11.64 16.27
N PHE A 92 13.85 -10.71 16.60
CA PHE A 92 15.16 -11.06 17.14
C PHE A 92 15.06 -11.64 18.55
N SER A 93 15.76 -12.75 18.79
CA SER A 93 15.72 -13.50 20.05
C SER A 93 16.29 -12.71 21.25
N GLU A 94 17.39 -11.97 21.06
CA GLU A 94 17.99 -11.12 22.10
C GLU A 94 17.31 -9.75 22.22
N HIS A 95 16.56 -9.33 21.19
CA HIS A 95 15.90 -8.04 21.11
C HIS A 95 14.43 -8.22 20.70
N LYS A 96 13.60 -8.69 21.65
CA LYS A 96 12.20 -9.06 21.38
C LYS A 96 11.30 -7.93 20.85
N HIS A 97 11.71 -6.68 20.96
CA HIS A 97 11.00 -5.53 20.42
C HIS A 97 11.44 -5.13 19.02
N LEU A 98 12.51 -5.74 18.50
CA LEU A 98 13.06 -5.50 17.18
C LEU A 98 12.57 -6.59 16.23
N PHE A 99 12.11 -6.16 15.06
CA PHE A 99 11.62 -7.00 13.98
C PHE A 99 12.34 -6.65 12.68
N LEU A 100 12.46 -7.62 11.80
CA LEU A 100 13.06 -7.49 10.47
C LEU A 100 12.04 -7.89 9.40
N ASP A 101 11.88 -7.00 8.42
CA ASP A 101 11.34 -7.35 7.12
C ASP A 101 12.41 -7.19 6.04
N MET A 102 12.30 -8.00 5.01
CA MET A 102 13.10 -7.90 3.82
C MET A 102 12.21 -8.13 2.61
N SER A 103 12.29 -7.23 1.65
CA SER A 103 11.58 -7.38 0.40
C SER A 103 12.49 -7.08 -0.78
N VAL A 104 12.35 -7.87 -1.83
CA VAL A 104 13.20 -7.80 -3.02
C VAL A 104 12.37 -8.05 -4.25
N GLY A 105 12.66 -7.28 -5.30
CA GLY A 105 11.99 -7.45 -6.57
C GLY A 105 12.88 -7.23 -7.75
N LEU A 106 12.58 -7.99 -8.80
CA LEU A 106 13.27 -7.98 -10.08
C LEU A 106 12.21 -8.10 -11.16
N GLY A 107 12.19 -7.19 -12.12
CA GLY A 107 11.23 -7.26 -13.21
C GLY A 107 11.68 -6.55 -14.47
N LYS A 108 11.24 -7.07 -15.60
CA LYS A 108 11.28 -6.43 -16.91
C LYS A 108 9.87 -6.08 -17.31
N PHE A 109 9.64 -4.83 -17.69
CA PHE A 109 8.34 -4.32 -18.11
C PHE A 109 8.46 -3.64 -19.47
N PRO A 110 7.69 -4.07 -20.48
CA PRO A 110 7.84 -3.59 -21.85
C PRO A 110 7.19 -2.22 -22.06
N GLN A 111 5.99 -1.95 -21.52
CA GLN A 111 5.26 -0.73 -21.88
C GLN A 111 4.83 0.05 -20.65
N GLN A 112 5.78 0.60 -19.90
CA GLN A 112 5.46 1.48 -18.78
C GLN A 112 5.19 2.90 -19.29
N ARG A 113 4.08 3.51 -18.86
CA ARG A 113 3.86 4.95 -19.07
C ARG A 113 4.78 5.71 -18.13
N ALA A 114 5.73 6.45 -18.69
CA ALA A 114 6.62 7.32 -17.95
C ALA A 114 6.17 8.78 -18.14
N TYR A 115 5.60 9.37 -17.09
CA TYR A 115 5.20 10.77 -17.06
C TYR A 115 6.39 11.68 -16.75
N VAL A 116 7.43 11.65 -17.59
CA VAL A 116 8.64 12.46 -17.40
C VAL A 116 8.99 13.20 -18.69
N ASP A 117 9.66 14.35 -18.55
CA ASP A 117 10.12 15.11 -19.71
C ASP A 117 11.45 14.54 -20.23
N ALA A 118 11.56 14.42 -21.56
CA ALA A 118 12.82 14.12 -22.22
C ALA A 118 13.80 15.29 -22.06
N ILE A 119 15.11 15.02 -22.11
CA ILE A 119 16.18 16.03 -21.86
C ILE A 119 16.02 17.29 -22.74
N ASP A 120 15.41 17.17 -23.92
CA ASP A 120 15.20 18.27 -24.88
C ASP A 120 13.72 18.68 -25.07
N SER A 121 12.78 18.15 -24.28
CA SER A 121 11.36 18.52 -24.40
C SER A 121 11.04 19.74 -23.52
N ALA A 122 10.76 20.87 -24.16
CA ALA A 122 10.21 22.06 -23.49
C ALA A 122 8.69 21.96 -23.29
N ASN A 123 8.23 20.86 -22.67
CA ASN A 123 6.81 20.71 -22.36
C ASN A 123 6.42 21.72 -21.28
N GLN A 124 5.36 22.48 -21.54
CA GLN A 124 4.74 23.37 -20.58
C GLN A 124 3.23 23.12 -20.61
N PRO A 125 2.64 22.63 -19.51
CA PRO A 125 3.28 22.25 -18.24
C PRO A 125 4.08 20.92 -18.33
N SER A 126 5.03 20.73 -17.41
CA SER A 126 5.93 19.55 -17.34
C SER A 126 5.14 18.24 -17.22
N ALA A 127 5.64 17.16 -17.82
CA ALA A 127 5.01 15.84 -17.70
C ALA A 127 4.86 15.42 -16.23
N GLY A 128 3.65 14.97 -15.86
CA GLY A 128 3.32 14.58 -14.50
C GLY A 128 3.05 15.73 -13.52
N SER A 129 3.22 16.99 -13.91
CA SER A 129 2.72 18.10 -13.07
C SER A 129 1.20 18.09 -12.95
N ASN A 130 0.64 18.77 -11.94
CA ASN A 130 -0.81 18.78 -11.69
C ASN A 130 -1.64 19.19 -12.93
N ASP A 131 -1.11 20.14 -13.72
CA ASP A 131 -1.81 20.72 -14.85
C ASP A 131 -1.42 20.06 -16.18
N SER A 132 -0.59 18.99 -16.15
CA SER A 132 -0.18 18.25 -17.33
C SER A 132 -1.33 17.46 -17.95
N SER A 133 -1.29 17.33 -19.28
CA SER A 133 -2.20 16.46 -20.03
C SER A 133 -1.98 14.99 -19.65
N GLU A 134 -3.06 14.21 -19.63
CA GLU A 134 -3.05 12.74 -19.46
C GLU A 134 -2.20 12.01 -20.51
N ASN A 135 -2.01 12.65 -21.67
CA ASN A 135 -1.26 12.13 -22.82
C ASN A 135 0.21 12.58 -22.82
N ASN A 136 0.65 13.33 -21.81
CA ASN A 136 2.05 13.78 -21.69
C ASN A 136 2.90 12.69 -21.00
N PHE A 137 3.06 11.55 -21.69
CA PHE A 137 3.92 10.44 -21.28
C PHE A 137 4.56 9.80 -22.51
N PHE A 138 5.61 9.01 -22.30
CA PHE A 138 6.11 8.07 -23.30
C PHE A 138 6.05 6.64 -22.77
N TYR A 139 5.99 5.67 -23.68
CA TYR A 139 6.17 4.27 -23.32
C TYR A 139 7.66 3.98 -23.19
N ALA A 140 8.01 3.33 -22.10
CA ALA A 140 9.38 2.92 -21.84
C ALA A 140 9.44 1.44 -21.47
N ASP A 141 10.27 0.72 -22.21
CA ASP A 141 10.78 -0.59 -21.83
C ASP A 141 11.80 -0.38 -20.71
N GLY A 142 11.69 -1.16 -19.63
CA GLY A 142 12.55 -0.97 -18.49
C GLY A 142 12.79 -2.21 -17.64
N LEU A 143 13.99 -2.26 -17.08
CA LEU A 143 14.35 -3.17 -15.99
C LEU A 143 14.16 -2.44 -14.66
N SER A 144 13.42 -3.04 -13.75
CA SER A 144 13.22 -2.54 -12.39
C SER A 144 13.72 -3.58 -11.41
N ASN A 145 14.67 -3.19 -10.56
CA ASN A 145 15.10 -3.99 -9.44
C ASN A 145 15.10 -3.16 -8.16
N TRP A 146 14.69 -3.77 -7.07
CA TRP A 146 14.65 -3.10 -5.78
C TRP A 146 14.89 -4.08 -4.64
N ILE A 147 15.41 -3.55 -3.54
CA ILE A 147 15.60 -4.23 -2.27
C ILE A 147 15.29 -3.24 -1.17
N GLU A 148 14.52 -3.68 -0.19
CA GLU A 148 14.18 -2.92 1.02
C GLU A 148 14.38 -3.83 2.23
N VAL A 149 15.03 -3.30 3.26
CA VAL A 149 15.31 -3.99 4.52
C VAL A 149 14.86 -3.10 5.66
N ASP A 150 13.84 -3.52 6.38
CA ASP A 150 13.20 -2.74 7.43
C ASP A 150 13.51 -3.30 8.81
N PHE A 151 14.03 -2.45 9.67
CA PHE A 151 14.17 -2.71 11.10
C PHE A 151 13.06 -1.97 11.83
N LYS A 152 12.11 -2.70 12.39
CA LYS A 152 10.95 -2.16 13.10
C LYS A 152 11.12 -2.38 14.61
N TYR A 153 11.12 -1.31 15.39
CA TYR A 153 11.18 -1.37 16.85
C TYR A 153 9.83 -0.97 17.47
N VAL A 154 9.21 -1.91 18.19
CA VAL A 154 7.97 -1.69 18.93
C VAL A 154 8.31 -1.07 20.28
N LEU A 155 7.90 0.19 20.51
CA LEU A 155 8.21 0.89 21.75
C LEU A 155 7.54 0.24 22.98
N ASN A 156 8.24 0.29 24.11
CA ASN A 156 7.80 -0.26 25.40
C ASN A 156 6.77 0.65 26.11
N ILE A 157 5.76 1.10 25.37
CA ILE A 157 4.68 1.99 25.84
C ILE A 157 3.33 1.48 25.32
N GLY A 158 2.23 1.98 25.89
CA GLY A 158 0.88 1.57 25.48
C GLY A 158 0.72 0.05 25.51
N ASN A 159 0.13 -0.51 24.44
CA ASN A 159 -0.08 -1.95 24.28
C ASN A 159 1.20 -2.73 23.94
N GLY A 160 2.28 -2.03 23.54
CA GLY A 160 3.59 -2.64 23.26
C GLY A 160 4.45 -2.90 24.50
N LYS A 161 4.05 -2.41 25.69
CA LYS A 161 4.92 -2.38 26.90
C LYS A 161 5.44 -3.74 27.38
N TYR A 162 4.59 -4.76 27.37
CA TYR A 162 4.93 -6.10 27.88
C TYR A 162 4.88 -7.20 26.81
N ASN A 163 4.12 -6.94 25.74
CA ASN A 163 3.86 -7.89 24.67
C ASN A 163 4.28 -7.25 23.34
N PRO A 164 5.55 -7.43 22.92
CA PRO A 164 6.02 -6.91 21.65
C PRO A 164 5.29 -7.54 20.47
N VAL A 165 4.72 -8.74 20.63
CA VAL A 165 3.78 -9.36 19.68
C VAL A 165 2.39 -9.36 20.29
N ASN A 166 1.40 -8.84 19.56
CA ASN A 166 0.00 -8.78 19.97
C ASN A 166 -0.79 -9.92 19.32
N ILE A 167 -1.57 -10.63 20.13
CA ILE A 167 -2.46 -11.69 19.63
C ILE A 167 -3.88 -11.13 19.53
N TYR A 168 -4.45 -11.14 18.34
CA TYR A 168 -5.84 -10.80 18.06
C TYR A 168 -6.66 -12.08 17.94
N THR A 169 -7.78 -12.13 18.65
CA THR A 169 -8.73 -13.23 18.59
C THR A 169 -9.93 -12.80 17.76
N LEU A 170 -10.21 -13.56 16.71
CA LEU A 170 -11.34 -13.36 15.81
C LEU A 170 -12.43 -14.39 16.07
N SER A 171 -13.65 -14.05 15.71
CA SER A 171 -14.78 -14.97 15.57
C SER A 171 -15.41 -14.68 14.23
N GLU A 172 -15.37 -15.65 13.31
CA GLU A 172 -15.82 -15.46 11.93
C GLU A 172 -15.12 -14.25 11.26
N GLY A 173 -13.82 -14.08 11.51
CA GLY A 173 -13.04 -12.97 10.97
C GLY A 173 -13.27 -11.59 11.63
N LEU A 174 -14.19 -11.46 12.60
CA LEU A 174 -14.44 -10.23 13.35
C LEU A 174 -13.70 -10.22 14.69
N LEU A 175 -13.16 -9.06 15.09
CA LEU A 175 -12.41 -8.93 16.33
C LEU A 175 -13.29 -9.16 17.57
N VAL A 176 -12.93 -10.13 18.40
CA VAL A 176 -13.57 -10.42 19.69
C VAL A 176 -12.62 -10.31 20.89
N GLY A 177 -11.30 -10.29 20.65
CA GLY A 177 -10.30 -10.18 21.71
C GLY A 177 -8.94 -9.65 21.22
N GLY A 178 -8.13 -9.12 22.14
CA GLY A 178 -6.78 -8.66 21.84
C GLY A 178 -6.68 -7.26 21.21
N ALA A 179 -7.77 -6.47 21.23
CA ALA A 179 -7.77 -5.11 20.70
C ALA A 179 -6.60 -4.27 21.26
N SER A 180 -5.88 -3.58 20.38
CA SER A 180 -4.65 -2.88 20.75
C SER A 180 -4.80 -1.36 20.80
N GLY A 181 -5.99 -0.83 20.51
CA GLY A 181 -6.25 0.62 20.48
C GLY A 181 -7.72 0.97 20.26
N GLY A 182 -7.97 2.22 19.88
CA GLY A 182 -9.29 2.72 19.50
C GLY A 182 -10.09 3.41 20.60
N GLU A 183 -9.70 3.27 21.87
CA GLU A 183 -10.43 3.83 23.02
C GLU A 183 -9.93 5.22 23.44
N ILE A 184 -8.61 5.38 23.58
CA ILE A 184 -7.98 6.62 24.08
C ILE A 184 -6.85 7.00 23.13
N PHE A 185 -6.80 8.26 22.69
CA PHE A 185 -5.69 8.77 21.89
C PHE A 185 -4.53 9.22 22.80
N ASN A 186 -3.72 8.26 23.25
CA ASN A 186 -2.52 8.51 24.06
C ASN A 186 -1.53 7.34 23.92
N PRO A 187 -0.36 7.53 23.27
CA PRO A 187 0.58 6.44 22.96
C PRO A 187 1.18 5.77 24.19
N PHE A 188 1.15 6.42 25.36
CA PHE A 188 1.62 5.81 26.61
C PHE A 188 0.59 4.87 27.26
N LYS A 189 -0.68 4.92 26.83
CA LYS A 189 -1.79 4.18 27.44
C LYS A 189 -2.52 3.24 26.49
N SER A 190 -2.55 3.54 25.20
CA SER A 190 -3.36 2.85 24.20
C SER A 190 -2.66 2.90 22.84
N GLY A 191 -2.84 1.88 22.02
CA GLY A 191 -2.18 1.76 20.73
C GLY A 191 -0.77 1.20 20.85
N ARG A 192 -0.14 1.05 19.70
CA ARG A 192 1.23 0.55 19.53
C ARG A 192 2.02 1.61 18.78
N THR A 193 3.25 1.86 19.23
CA THR A 193 4.13 2.85 18.61
C THR A 193 5.37 2.17 18.08
N TYR A 194 5.73 2.49 16.84
CA TYR A 194 6.78 1.87 16.08
C TYR A 194 7.79 2.93 15.66
N ILE A 195 9.08 2.58 15.74
CA ILE A 195 10.13 3.29 15.03
C ILE A 195 10.66 2.33 13.97
N GLN A 196 10.65 2.75 12.72
CA GLN A 196 11.19 1.97 11.61
C GLN A 196 12.41 2.66 11.04
N ALA A 197 13.44 1.89 10.74
CA ALA A 197 14.58 2.30 9.94
C ALA A 197 14.68 1.36 8.73
N SER A 198 14.65 1.92 7.54
CA SER A 198 14.67 1.17 6.28
C SER A 198 15.93 1.49 5.51
N PHE A 199 16.64 0.46 5.06
CA PHE A 199 17.59 0.60 3.97
C PHE A 199 16.87 0.27 2.67
N PHE A 200 17.01 1.12 1.65
CA PHE A 200 16.42 0.87 0.34
C PHE A 200 17.41 1.10 -0.78
N HIS A 201 17.28 0.30 -1.83
CA HIS A 201 17.91 0.52 -3.11
C HIS A 201 16.91 0.18 -4.21
N HIS A 202 16.78 1.05 -5.20
CA HIS A 202 15.95 0.79 -6.38
C HIS A 202 16.62 1.37 -7.60
N ASN A 203 16.72 0.54 -8.64
CA ASN A 203 17.15 0.93 -9.96
C ASN A 203 16.05 0.63 -10.98
N ARG A 204 15.78 1.60 -11.85
CA ARG A 204 14.72 1.55 -12.86
C ARG A 204 15.26 2.12 -14.17
N ASP A 205 15.77 1.25 -15.00
CA ASP A 205 16.32 1.63 -16.30
C ASP A 205 15.19 1.85 -17.31
N TYR A 206 15.32 2.87 -18.16
CA TYR A 206 14.43 3.13 -19.29
C TYR A 206 15.27 3.21 -20.56
N ASP A 207 14.80 2.62 -21.65
CA ASP A 207 15.45 2.74 -22.97
C ASP A 207 15.22 4.13 -23.62
N VAL A 208 15.29 5.19 -22.81
CA VAL A 208 15.14 6.60 -23.17
C VAL A 208 16.01 7.45 -22.23
N ASP A 209 16.79 8.37 -22.79
CA ASP A 209 17.56 9.34 -22.00
C ASP A 209 16.60 10.35 -21.34
N THR A 210 16.43 10.25 -20.03
CA THR A 210 15.60 11.17 -19.24
C THR A 210 16.45 12.09 -18.37
N SER A 211 15.91 13.26 -18.03
CA SER A 211 16.55 14.21 -17.11
C SER A 211 16.42 13.79 -15.64
N SER A 212 15.56 12.82 -15.34
CA SER A 212 15.25 12.36 -13.98
C SER A 212 16.20 11.23 -13.54
N PRO A 213 16.62 11.19 -12.26
CA PRO A 213 17.42 10.08 -11.76
C PRO A 213 16.60 8.78 -11.82
N LEU A 214 17.27 7.71 -12.22
CA LEU A 214 16.70 6.38 -12.46
C LEU A 214 17.17 5.33 -11.44
N SER A 215 17.99 5.74 -10.48
CA SER A 215 18.41 4.91 -9.36
C SER A 215 18.45 5.72 -8.08
N THR A 216 18.19 5.06 -6.96
CA THR A 216 18.31 5.63 -5.63
C THR A 216 18.82 4.59 -4.64
N THR A 217 19.60 5.03 -3.66
CA THR A 217 20.06 4.22 -2.53
C THR A 217 20.07 5.08 -1.28
N GLY A 218 19.28 4.70 -0.29
CA GLY A 218 19.04 5.57 0.84
C GLY A 218 18.62 4.88 2.12
N ILE A 219 18.33 5.72 3.10
CA ILE A 219 17.80 5.32 4.39
C ILE A 219 16.49 6.08 4.60
N ALA A 220 15.47 5.37 5.06
CA ALA A 220 14.25 5.98 5.58
C ALA A 220 14.14 5.75 7.08
N VAL A 221 13.54 6.72 7.78
CA VAL A 221 13.16 6.59 9.19
C VAL A 221 11.72 7.03 9.33
N SER A 222 10.90 6.22 9.97
CA SER A 222 9.52 6.60 10.29
C SER A 222 9.15 6.31 11.75
N ALA A 223 8.19 7.08 12.25
CA ALA A 223 7.58 6.91 13.54
C ALA A 223 6.06 6.79 13.37
N LYS A 224 5.55 5.58 13.60
CA LYS A 224 4.13 5.26 13.47
C LYS A 224 3.49 5.07 14.83
N TYR A 225 2.37 5.74 15.07
CA TYR A 225 1.47 5.47 16.18
C TYR A 225 0.18 4.84 15.64
N ASP A 226 0.03 3.53 15.83
CA ASP A 226 -1.18 2.79 15.47
C ASP A 226 -2.08 2.65 16.70
N ASN A 227 -3.17 3.40 16.74
CA ASN A 227 -4.17 3.34 17.80
C ASN A 227 -5.50 2.81 17.25
N THR A 228 -5.46 1.88 16.30
CA THR A 228 -6.64 1.15 15.84
C THR A 228 -6.98 0.00 16.78
N ASP A 229 -8.25 -0.42 16.79
CA ASP A 229 -8.66 -1.61 17.55
C ASP A 229 -8.10 -2.90 16.95
N PHE A 230 -8.11 -3.00 15.62
CA PHE A 230 -7.56 -4.11 14.86
C PHE A 230 -6.90 -3.61 13.57
N PRO A 231 -5.56 -3.67 13.43
CA PRO A 231 -4.88 -3.08 12.28
C PRO A 231 -5.24 -3.69 10.92
N VAL A 232 -5.59 -4.98 10.88
CA VAL A 232 -5.96 -5.68 9.63
C VAL A 232 -7.37 -5.31 9.17
N SER A 233 -8.28 -4.92 10.07
CA SER A 233 -9.60 -4.39 9.68
C SER A 233 -10.08 -3.38 10.72
N PRO A 234 -9.56 -2.15 10.69
CA PRO A 234 -9.86 -1.16 11.73
C PRO A 234 -11.34 -0.81 11.73
N SER A 235 -12.01 -1.00 12.87
CA SER A 235 -13.39 -0.54 13.07
C SER A 235 -13.44 0.83 13.73
N LYS A 236 -12.42 1.15 14.54
CA LYS A 236 -12.29 2.42 15.25
C LYS A 236 -10.82 2.74 15.54
N GLY A 237 -10.58 4.00 15.88
CA GLY A 237 -9.26 4.46 16.28
C GLY A 237 -8.61 5.32 15.22
N SER A 238 -7.29 5.41 15.23
CA SER A 238 -6.53 6.26 14.31
C SER A 238 -5.09 5.79 14.15
N ILE A 239 -4.48 6.16 13.02
CA ILE A 239 -3.07 5.94 12.75
C ILE A 239 -2.43 7.30 12.46
N ILE A 240 -1.25 7.54 13.01
CA ILE A 240 -0.38 8.65 12.59
C ILE A 240 0.95 8.04 12.16
N ASP A 241 1.44 8.41 11.00
CA ASP A 241 2.78 8.06 10.53
C ASP A 241 3.53 9.32 10.11
N VAL A 242 4.81 9.39 10.44
CA VAL A 242 5.70 10.49 10.10
C VAL A 242 6.99 9.89 9.60
N GLY A 243 7.35 10.18 8.36
CA GLY A 243 8.48 9.59 7.66
C GLY A 243 9.46 10.63 7.13
N LEU A 244 10.74 10.26 7.12
CA LEU A 244 11.82 10.94 6.39
C LEU A 244 12.55 9.92 5.52
N LYS A 245 12.82 10.26 4.26
CA LYS A 245 13.57 9.46 3.30
C LYS A 245 14.74 10.27 2.79
N TYR A 246 15.93 9.70 2.86
CA TYR A 246 17.17 10.37 2.48
C TYR A 246 18.02 9.47 1.58
N ASP A 247 18.40 9.94 0.40
CA ASP A 247 19.41 9.29 -0.44
C ASP A 247 20.81 9.75 -0.03
N LEU A 248 21.70 8.77 0.13
CA LEU A 248 23.06 8.98 0.61
C LEU A 248 23.99 9.59 -0.46
N GLY A 249 23.52 9.82 -1.69
CA GLY A 249 24.33 10.33 -2.79
C GLY A 249 25.37 9.32 -3.29
N LEU A 250 25.12 8.02 -3.13
CA LEU A 250 26.08 6.98 -3.50
C LEU A 250 26.19 6.83 -5.03
N GLY A 251 27.41 6.70 -5.54
CA GLY A 251 27.67 6.45 -6.96
C GLY A 251 27.43 7.70 -7.82
N ARG A 252 26.40 7.65 -8.68
CA ARG A 252 25.98 8.78 -9.55
C ARG A 252 24.72 9.47 -9.04
N ASN A 253 24.17 9.03 -7.92
CA ASN A 253 22.95 9.57 -7.37
C ASN A 253 23.23 10.94 -6.74
N ARG A 254 22.21 11.80 -6.76
CA ARG A 254 22.23 13.08 -6.04
C ARG A 254 21.55 12.90 -4.68
N GLU A 255 22.03 13.64 -3.69
CA GLU A 255 21.44 13.65 -2.36
C GLU A 255 20.08 14.33 -2.40
N TRP A 256 19.07 13.69 -1.82
CA TRP A 256 17.74 14.28 -1.68
C TRP A 256 17.11 13.89 -0.35
N LEU A 257 16.18 14.72 0.13
CA LEU A 257 15.44 14.52 1.37
C LEU A 257 13.96 14.77 1.14
N VAL A 258 13.13 13.76 1.43
CA VAL A 258 11.66 13.88 1.44
C VAL A 258 11.16 13.64 2.85
N GLY A 259 10.19 14.44 3.30
CA GLY A 259 9.43 14.10 4.50
C GLY A 259 7.94 14.03 4.23
N GLU A 260 7.27 13.15 4.96
CA GLU A 260 5.85 12.87 4.81
C GLU A 260 5.16 12.69 6.16
N ILE A 261 3.87 13.01 6.18
CA ILE A 261 2.98 12.80 7.31
C ILE A 261 1.68 12.19 6.79
N GLU A 262 1.23 11.14 7.45
CA GLU A 262 -0.07 10.50 7.17
C GLU A 262 -0.90 10.39 8.45
N TYR A 263 -2.18 10.70 8.33
CA TYR A 263 -3.17 10.56 9.40
C TYR A 263 -4.38 9.80 8.89
N SER A 264 -4.72 8.69 9.55
CA SER A 264 -5.96 7.96 9.30
C SER A 264 -6.87 7.94 10.51
N LYS A 265 -8.18 8.04 10.31
CA LYS A 265 -9.20 7.97 11.36
C LYS A 265 -10.31 7.00 10.97
N PHE A 266 -10.70 6.15 11.92
CA PHE A 266 -11.78 5.19 11.77
C PHE A 266 -12.87 5.45 12.80
N VAL A 267 -14.11 5.54 12.33
CA VAL A 267 -15.30 5.80 13.15
C VAL A 267 -16.28 4.65 12.95
N LYS A 268 -16.44 3.83 13.99
CA LYS A 268 -17.46 2.77 14.02
C LYS A 268 -18.85 3.38 14.08
N LEU A 269 -19.73 2.95 13.18
CA LEU A 269 -21.12 3.39 13.12
C LEU A 269 -22.05 2.34 13.76
N PRO A 270 -23.27 2.72 14.19
CA PRO A 270 -24.25 1.78 14.77
C PRO A 270 -24.60 0.65 13.80
N VAL A 271 -24.84 -0.56 14.31
CA VAL A 271 -25.17 -1.75 13.51
C VAL A 271 -26.66 -2.10 13.61
N ASN A 272 -27.14 -3.02 12.77
CA ASN A 272 -28.51 -3.55 12.79
C ASN A 272 -28.52 -5.00 12.28
N ASP A 273 -29.70 -5.64 12.21
CA ASP A 273 -29.85 -7.04 11.84
C ASP A 273 -29.29 -7.41 10.44
N PHE A 274 -29.02 -6.42 9.57
CA PHE A 274 -28.47 -6.62 8.23
C PHE A 274 -26.97 -6.28 8.12
N ILE A 275 -26.38 -5.64 9.13
CA ILE A 275 -25.02 -5.09 9.08
C ILE A 275 -24.27 -5.52 10.33
N GLU A 276 -23.22 -6.33 10.19
CA GLU A 276 -22.37 -6.76 11.31
C GLU A 276 -21.36 -5.68 11.72
N GLN A 277 -20.88 -4.90 10.75
CA GLN A 277 -19.97 -3.79 10.99
C GLN A 277 -20.12 -2.73 9.90
N GLN A 278 -20.08 -1.47 10.28
CA GLN A 278 -19.92 -0.35 9.35
C GLN A 278 -19.00 0.72 9.91
N VAL A 279 -18.17 1.28 9.03
CA VAL A 279 -17.06 2.17 9.39
C VAL A 279 -17.00 3.33 8.42
N LEU A 280 -16.81 4.53 8.95
CA LEU A 280 -16.36 5.68 8.16
C LEU A 280 -14.86 5.88 8.41
N ALA A 281 -14.07 5.75 7.34
CA ALA A 281 -12.64 5.93 7.33
C ALA A 281 -12.26 7.24 6.63
N PHE A 282 -11.24 7.90 7.16
CA PHE A 282 -10.68 9.13 6.61
C PHE A 282 -9.16 9.00 6.54
N ASN A 283 -8.56 9.53 5.48
CA ASN A 283 -7.12 9.68 5.34
C ASN A 283 -6.77 11.13 5.00
N ALA A 284 -5.65 11.60 5.53
CA ALA A 284 -4.97 12.81 5.11
C ALA A 284 -3.47 12.52 5.02
N TRP A 285 -2.87 12.82 3.87
CA TRP A 285 -1.44 12.67 3.64
C TRP A 285 -0.87 13.96 3.06
N THR A 286 0.35 14.29 3.44
CA THR A 286 1.12 15.36 2.81
C THR A 286 2.59 14.99 2.82
N ALA A 287 3.31 15.41 1.78
CA ALA A 287 4.75 15.24 1.68
C ALA A 287 5.40 16.45 1.00
N SER A 288 6.68 16.65 1.27
CA SER A 288 7.51 17.65 0.63
C SER A 288 8.95 17.16 0.46
N THR A 289 9.56 17.51 -0.67
CA THR A 289 11.01 17.50 -0.85
C THR A 289 11.60 18.70 -0.11
N PHE A 290 12.68 18.50 0.66
CA PHE A 290 13.39 19.51 1.45
C PHE A 290 14.81 19.80 0.93
N SER A 291 15.24 19.08 -0.09
CA SER A 291 16.51 19.26 -0.80
C SER A 291 16.33 20.05 -2.10
N ASP A 292 17.42 20.63 -2.61
CA ASP A 292 17.42 21.30 -3.92
C ASP A 292 17.24 20.29 -5.07
N GLU A 293 17.74 19.07 -4.88
CA GLU A 293 17.62 17.98 -5.86
C GLU A 293 16.36 17.17 -5.58
N ARG A 294 15.67 16.77 -6.66
CA ARG A 294 14.48 15.93 -6.59
C ARG A 294 14.85 14.45 -6.51
N PRO A 295 14.12 13.65 -5.72
CA PRO A 295 14.19 12.21 -5.82
C PRO A 295 13.81 11.74 -7.24
N PRO A 296 14.16 10.50 -7.62
CA PRO A 296 13.46 9.83 -8.71
C PRO A 296 11.96 9.95 -8.50
N TYR A 297 11.21 10.26 -9.56
CA TYR A 297 9.79 10.55 -9.44
C TYR A 297 9.02 9.42 -8.70
N TYR A 298 9.42 8.16 -8.88
CA TYR A 298 8.84 6.99 -8.19
C TYR A 298 9.22 6.84 -6.70
N TYR A 299 10.18 7.61 -6.17
CA TYR A 299 10.49 7.74 -4.72
C TYR A 299 10.08 9.09 -4.13
N GLY A 300 9.62 10.00 -4.99
CA GLY A 300 9.26 11.35 -4.61
C GLY A 300 7.83 11.52 -4.13
N VAL A 301 7.38 12.76 -4.22
CA VAL A 301 6.05 13.15 -3.83
C VAL A 301 5.10 12.93 -5.00
N THR A 302 4.32 11.85 -4.95
CA THR A 302 3.46 11.42 -6.06
C THR A 302 2.03 11.10 -5.66
N LEU A 303 1.14 11.26 -6.64
CA LEU A 303 -0.25 10.80 -6.63
C LEU A 303 -0.54 10.02 -7.93
N GLY A 304 -1.48 9.09 -7.86
CA GLY A 304 -1.81 8.15 -8.92
C GLY A 304 -1.21 6.77 -8.68
N GLY A 305 -2.00 5.73 -8.96
CA GLY A 305 -1.65 4.33 -8.69
C GLY A 305 -2.35 3.77 -7.46
N LEU A 306 -1.78 2.72 -6.87
CA LEU A 306 -2.49 1.86 -5.93
C LEU A 306 -2.98 2.55 -4.63
N TYR A 307 -2.22 3.52 -4.12
CA TYR A 307 -2.40 4.01 -2.75
C TYR A 307 -3.11 5.36 -2.64
N ARG A 308 -3.02 6.19 -3.69
CA ARG A 308 -3.54 7.57 -3.68
C ARG A 308 -3.99 7.92 -5.09
N LEU A 309 -5.23 8.35 -5.23
CA LEU A 309 -5.87 8.62 -6.52
C LEU A 309 -5.86 7.36 -7.41
N ARG A 310 -6.51 6.30 -6.91
CA ARG A 310 -6.56 4.96 -7.51
C ARG A 310 -7.01 4.91 -8.97
N ALA A 311 -7.82 5.84 -9.44
CA ALA A 311 -8.26 5.84 -10.83
C ALA A 311 -7.18 6.32 -11.82
N TYR A 312 -6.16 7.03 -11.34
CA TYR A 312 -5.10 7.57 -12.18
C TYR A 312 -3.93 6.58 -12.31
N PRO A 313 -3.20 6.60 -13.44
CA PRO A 313 -2.02 5.77 -13.62
C PRO A 313 -0.98 5.96 -12.50
N ILE A 314 -0.14 4.94 -12.29
CA ILE A 314 0.94 4.98 -11.31
C ILE A 314 1.84 6.18 -11.60
N GLU A 315 2.12 6.97 -10.56
CA GLU A 315 3.02 8.14 -10.64
C GLU A 315 2.52 9.20 -11.65
N ARG A 316 1.21 9.24 -11.93
CA ARG A 316 0.58 10.18 -12.88
C ARG A 316 0.83 11.64 -12.52
N PHE A 317 0.80 11.97 -11.23
CA PHE A 317 1.09 13.30 -10.74
C PHE A 317 2.29 13.27 -9.80
N HIS A 318 3.28 14.12 -10.03
CA HIS A 318 4.46 14.26 -9.18
C HIS A 318 5.00 15.68 -9.21
N ASP A 319 5.51 16.14 -8.07
CA ASP A 319 6.16 17.44 -7.92
C ASP A 319 6.95 17.48 -6.59
N ASP A 320 7.34 18.66 -6.10
CA ASP A 320 8.07 18.81 -4.84
C ASP A 320 7.20 18.71 -3.59
N SER A 321 5.89 18.90 -3.71
CA SER A 321 4.97 18.88 -2.57
C SER A 321 3.60 18.36 -2.97
N ALA A 322 2.88 17.77 -2.02
CA ALA A 322 1.52 17.31 -2.27
C ALA A 322 0.66 17.26 -1.00
N VAL A 323 -0.64 17.29 -1.24
CA VAL A 323 -1.68 16.93 -0.27
C VAL A 323 -2.62 15.91 -0.90
N TYR A 324 -3.13 15.01 -0.07
CA TYR A 324 -4.10 14.00 -0.42
C TYR A 324 -5.07 13.80 0.73
N TYR A 325 -6.32 13.59 0.39
CA TYR A 325 -7.40 13.27 1.31
C TYR A 325 -8.24 12.14 0.73
N SER A 326 -8.72 11.26 1.59
CA SER A 326 -9.73 10.28 1.21
C SER A 326 -10.77 10.07 2.28
N THR A 327 -11.95 9.66 1.83
CA THR A 327 -12.97 9.12 2.72
C THR A 327 -13.48 7.81 2.14
N GLU A 328 -13.79 6.87 3.02
CA GLU A 328 -14.30 5.57 2.64
C GLU A 328 -15.37 5.11 3.63
N TYR A 329 -16.53 4.72 3.12
CA TYR A 329 -17.60 4.13 3.90
C TYR A 329 -17.64 2.63 3.63
N ARG A 330 -17.45 1.84 4.68
CA ARG A 330 -17.31 0.37 4.64
C ARG A 330 -18.49 -0.31 5.33
N VAL A 331 -18.97 -1.41 4.76
CA VAL A 331 -20.07 -2.21 5.30
C VAL A 331 -19.76 -3.69 5.17
N ILE A 332 -19.72 -4.39 6.30
CA ILE A 332 -19.78 -5.85 6.41
C ILE A 332 -21.25 -6.22 6.68
N PRO A 333 -21.96 -6.81 5.70
CA PRO A 333 -23.34 -7.23 5.87
C PRO A 333 -23.42 -8.56 6.63
N ALA A 334 -24.53 -8.79 7.34
CA ALA A 334 -24.83 -10.05 8.04
C ALA A 334 -25.18 -11.22 7.10
N SER A 335 -24.86 -11.11 5.81
CA SER A 335 -25.27 -12.07 4.78
C SER A 335 -24.14 -13.02 4.42
N ASP A 336 -24.44 -14.31 4.38
CA ASP A 336 -23.51 -15.36 3.95
C ASP A 336 -23.37 -15.52 2.43
N LEU A 337 -23.78 -14.52 1.64
CA LEU A 337 -23.90 -14.66 0.18
C LEU A 337 -22.64 -15.25 -0.47
N LEU A 338 -21.46 -14.68 -0.17
CA LEU A 338 -20.19 -15.16 -0.74
C LEU A 338 -19.71 -16.47 -0.11
N ARG A 339 -20.05 -16.74 1.17
CA ARG A 339 -19.72 -17.99 1.86
C ARG A 339 -20.44 -19.20 1.26
N LYS A 340 -21.58 -19.00 0.60
CA LYS A 340 -22.40 -20.06 -0.03
C LYS A 340 -21.92 -20.48 -1.42
N LEU A 341 -20.94 -19.79 -2.00
CA LEU A 341 -20.42 -20.12 -3.33
C LEU A 341 -19.45 -21.30 -3.23
N THR A 342 -19.87 -22.48 -3.66
CA THR A 342 -19.11 -23.74 -3.52
C THR A 342 -17.73 -23.70 -4.16
N PHE A 343 -17.55 -22.93 -5.25
CA PHE A 343 -16.26 -22.77 -5.89
C PHE A 343 -15.28 -21.87 -5.10
N LEU A 344 -15.73 -21.18 -4.05
CA LEU A 344 -14.90 -20.35 -3.15
C LEU A 344 -14.63 -21.01 -1.80
N GLU A 345 -15.11 -22.22 -1.54
CA GLU A 345 -14.89 -22.93 -0.27
C GLU A 345 -13.39 -23.08 0.06
N PHE A 346 -12.54 -23.25 -0.97
CA PHE A 346 -11.10 -23.36 -0.81
C PHE A 346 -10.45 -22.10 -0.20
N ALA A 347 -11.12 -20.94 -0.28
CA ALA A 347 -10.59 -19.66 0.19
C ALA A 347 -10.90 -19.38 1.66
N GLY A 348 -11.70 -20.22 2.34
CA GLY A 348 -11.98 -20.06 3.78
C GLY A 348 -12.57 -18.69 4.12
N LEU A 349 -13.53 -18.21 3.32
CA LEU A 349 -14.10 -16.86 3.47
C LEU A 349 -14.84 -16.70 4.80
N GLN A 350 -14.38 -15.77 5.62
CA GLN A 350 -14.96 -15.43 6.92
C GLN A 350 -16.09 -14.39 6.79
N TRP A 351 -15.82 -13.29 6.09
CA TRP A 351 -16.80 -12.25 5.78
C TRP A 351 -16.46 -11.56 4.46
N TRP A 352 -17.41 -10.74 3.97
CA TRP A 352 -17.20 -9.86 2.83
C TRP A 352 -17.62 -8.43 3.16
N GLU A 353 -16.98 -7.45 2.54
CA GLU A 353 -17.20 -6.02 2.80
C GLU A 353 -17.38 -5.30 1.46
N ILE A 354 -18.33 -4.36 1.41
CA ILE A 354 -18.39 -3.35 0.35
C ILE A 354 -17.88 -2.04 0.93
N ALA A 355 -17.03 -1.34 0.19
CA ALA A 355 -16.71 0.05 0.48
C ALA A 355 -17.00 0.97 -0.71
N VAL A 356 -17.42 2.20 -0.42
CA VAL A 356 -17.48 3.32 -1.36
C VAL A 356 -16.44 4.32 -0.93
N PHE A 357 -15.61 4.80 -1.86
CA PHE A 357 -14.56 5.76 -1.55
C PHE A 357 -14.59 6.98 -2.49
N TYR A 358 -14.04 8.08 -1.98
CA TYR A 358 -13.74 9.30 -2.71
C TYR A 358 -12.36 9.79 -2.31
N GLU A 359 -11.54 10.16 -3.29
CA GLU A 359 -10.18 10.63 -3.09
C GLU A 359 -9.98 11.97 -3.79
N ILE A 360 -9.16 12.83 -3.20
CA ILE A 360 -8.82 14.14 -3.75
C ILE A 360 -7.40 14.53 -3.37
N GLY A 361 -6.63 15.08 -4.29
CA GLY A 361 -5.25 15.46 -4.04
C GLY A 361 -4.69 16.41 -5.10
N ARG A 362 -3.53 16.99 -4.78
CA ARG A 362 -2.76 17.86 -5.68
C ARG A 362 -1.28 17.75 -5.40
N VAL A 363 -0.49 17.81 -6.46
CA VAL A 363 0.96 18.07 -6.40
C VAL A 363 1.26 19.53 -6.73
N ALA A 364 2.34 20.10 -6.21
CA ALA A 364 2.75 21.47 -6.47
C ALA A 364 4.28 21.66 -6.33
N PRO A 365 4.87 22.70 -6.96
CA PRO A 365 6.32 22.97 -6.90
C PRO A 365 6.84 23.37 -5.51
N SER A 366 5.96 23.66 -4.57
CA SER A 366 6.33 24.00 -3.19
C SER A 366 5.14 23.76 -2.27
N TRP A 367 5.43 23.62 -0.97
CA TRP A 367 4.39 23.48 0.03
C TRP A 367 3.72 24.84 0.28
N ASP A 368 2.72 25.16 -0.53
CA ASP A 368 1.85 26.32 -0.37
C ASP A 368 0.40 25.86 -0.23
N ILE A 369 -0.22 26.20 0.90
CA ILE A 369 -1.56 25.69 1.24
C ILE A 369 -2.63 26.14 0.25
N ALA A 370 -2.51 27.35 -0.31
CA ALA A 370 -3.51 27.89 -1.22
C ALA A 370 -3.40 27.22 -2.60
N GLU A 371 -2.17 27.02 -3.09
CA GLU A 371 -1.90 26.28 -4.32
C GLU A 371 -2.33 24.83 -4.19
N LEU A 372 -1.94 24.15 -3.11
CA LEU A 372 -2.26 22.74 -2.84
C LEU A 372 -3.76 22.45 -2.72
N HIS A 373 -4.59 23.47 -2.47
CA HIS A 373 -6.06 23.34 -2.40
C HIS A 373 -6.78 24.00 -3.59
N ARG A 374 -6.07 24.31 -4.68
CA ARG A 374 -6.64 24.78 -5.94
C ARG A 374 -6.61 23.67 -6.99
N ASP A 375 -7.63 23.59 -7.85
CA ASP A 375 -7.68 22.68 -9.01
C ASP A 375 -7.21 21.24 -8.70
N MET A 376 -7.66 20.69 -7.57
CA MET A 376 -7.28 19.35 -7.11
C MET A 376 -7.86 18.28 -8.04
N LYS A 377 -7.14 17.17 -8.18
CA LYS A 377 -7.56 15.97 -8.90
C LYS A 377 -8.33 15.06 -7.96
N SER A 378 -9.36 14.39 -8.47
CA SER A 378 -10.20 13.54 -7.65
C SER A 378 -10.69 12.31 -8.38
N ASP A 379 -10.93 11.25 -7.64
CA ASP A 379 -11.61 10.07 -8.13
C ASP A 379 -12.64 9.54 -7.14
N MET A 380 -13.42 8.56 -7.59
CA MET A 380 -14.32 7.81 -6.74
C MET A 380 -14.35 6.34 -7.13
N GLY A 381 -14.77 5.48 -6.22
CA GLY A 381 -14.82 4.07 -6.53
C GLY A 381 -15.55 3.19 -5.53
N LEU A 382 -15.55 1.90 -5.87
CA LEU A 382 -16.14 0.81 -5.11
C LEU A 382 -15.06 -0.24 -4.80
N SER A 383 -15.04 -0.75 -3.57
CA SER A 383 -14.15 -1.84 -3.16
C SER A 383 -14.98 -3.02 -2.72
N LEU A 384 -14.67 -4.21 -3.24
CA LEU A 384 -15.12 -5.48 -2.67
C LEU A 384 -13.97 -6.07 -1.88
N ARG A 385 -14.18 -6.37 -0.61
CA ARG A 385 -13.17 -7.00 0.25
C ARG A 385 -13.66 -8.31 0.82
N VAL A 386 -12.72 -9.19 1.08
CA VAL A 386 -12.97 -10.48 1.71
C VAL A 386 -11.92 -10.72 2.77
N MET A 387 -12.34 -11.29 3.90
CA MET A 387 -11.42 -11.84 4.89
C MET A 387 -11.31 -13.34 4.62
N ALA A 388 -10.09 -13.78 4.32
CA ALA A 388 -9.74 -15.16 3.98
C ALA A 388 -8.47 -15.53 4.75
N SER A 389 -8.52 -16.62 5.50
CA SER A 389 -7.41 -17.08 6.34
C SER A 389 -6.82 -15.96 7.21
N ASN A 390 -7.68 -15.19 7.89
CA ASN A 390 -7.29 -14.08 8.79
C ASN A 390 -6.56 -12.91 8.11
N ASN A 391 -6.66 -12.80 6.78
CA ASN A 391 -6.10 -11.68 6.03
C ASN A 391 -7.10 -11.13 5.01
N ILE A 392 -6.89 -9.88 4.57
CA ILE A 392 -7.80 -9.20 3.65
C ILE A 392 -7.34 -9.32 2.20
N GLY A 393 -8.24 -9.78 1.33
CA GLY A 393 -8.19 -9.56 -0.12
C GLY A 393 -9.11 -8.42 -0.53
N ARG A 394 -8.70 -7.60 -1.50
CA ARG A 394 -9.49 -6.45 -2.02
C ARG A 394 -9.49 -6.41 -3.53
N LEU A 395 -10.64 -6.03 -4.08
CA LEU A 395 -10.84 -5.68 -5.48
C LEU A 395 -11.45 -4.28 -5.55
N ASP A 396 -10.65 -3.29 -5.96
CA ASP A 396 -11.06 -1.89 -6.03
C ASP A 396 -11.33 -1.49 -7.49
N PHE A 397 -12.44 -0.83 -7.73
CA PHE A 397 -12.83 -0.24 -9.01
C PHE A 397 -12.88 1.28 -8.82
N ALA A 398 -12.06 2.01 -9.56
CA ALA A 398 -11.93 3.46 -9.43
C ALA A 398 -12.17 4.15 -10.78
N TRP A 399 -12.77 5.34 -10.74
CA TRP A 399 -13.07 6.17 -11.91
C TRP A 399 -12.71 7.64 -11.66
N SER A 400 -12.04 8.26 -12.62
CA SER A 400 -11.74 9.70 -12.65
C SER A 400 -12.21 10.33 -13.97
N ASP A 401 -11.82 11.59 -14.18
CA ASP A 401 -11.98 12.31 -15.44
C ASP A 401 -11.00 11.86 -16.54
N GLU A 402 -9.86 11.27 -16.17
CA GLU A 402 -8.83 10.79 -17.11
C GLU A 402 -8.95 9.28 -17.41
N ASP A 403 -9.17 8.43 -16.41
CA ASP A 403 -9.10 6.97 -16.59
C ASP A 403 -9.98 6.20 -15.60
N ALA A 404 -9.98 4.87 -15.74
CA ALA A 404 -10.54 3.93 -14.78
C ALA A 404 -9.53 2.82 -14.48
N ALA A 405 -9.52 2.35 -13.23
CA ALA A 405 -8.56 1.35 -12.78
C ALA A 405 -9.22 0.24 -11.96
N VAL A 406 -8.61 -0.95 -12.01
CA VAL A 406 -9.05 -2.11 -11.22
C VAL A 406 -7.87 -2.70 -10.46
N TRP A 407 -7.88 -2.58 -9.13
CA TRP A 407 -6.77 -3.04 -8.30
C TRP A 407 -7.14 -4.31 -7.55
N LEU A 408 -6.28 -5.33 -7.63
CA LEU A 408 -6.35 -6.52 -6.79
C LEU A 408 -5.24 -6.43 -5.73
N MET A 409 -5.60 -6.47 -4.45
CA MET A 409 -4.66 -6.39 -3.34
C MET A 409 -4.87 -7.52 -2.34
N TYR A 410 -3.80 -7.94 -1.68
CA TYR A 410 -3.81 -8.86 -0.55
C TYR A 410 -2.98 -8.27 0.60
N GLY A 411 -3.46 -8.38 1.83
CA GLY A 411 -2.76 -7.86 3.02
C GLY A 411 -3.01 -6.39 3.35
N ARG A 412 -3.86 -5.66 2.61
CA ARG A 412 -3.94 -4.19 2.71
C ARG A 412 -5.27 -3.68 3.24
N PRO A 413 -5.34 -3.15 4.47
CA PRO A 413 -6.60 -2.81 5.13
C PRO A 413 -7.19 -1.43 4.75
N PHE A 414 -6.35 -0.47 4.38
CA PHE A 414 -6.78 0.85 3.91
C PHE A 414 -5.87 1.32 2.80
#